data_AF-A0A7X8IMN9-F1
#
_entry.id   AF-A0A7X8IMN9-F1
#
_cell.length_a   1.000
_cell.length_b   1.000
_cell.length_c   1.000
_cell.angle_alpha   90.00
_cell.angle_beta   90.00
_cell.angle_gamma   90.00
#
_symmetry.space_group_name_H-M   'P 1'
#
loop_
_entity.id
_entity.type
_entity.pdbx_description
1 polymer ?
#
loop_
_entity_poly.entity_id
_entity_poly.type
_entity_poly.pdbx_seq_one_letter_code
_entity_poly.pdbx_strand_id
1 'polypeptide(L)'
;MFNEENTVEEMIIKTLVNNDWKYIKAEDLPRQYSDVMVEPFVKEALIRLNPEIAEEPSRADEVIYKLRTLILSAQSHNIITQNETFKKLVFEENSFPFGKGGRMIPIRFF
;
A
#
# COMPACT_ATOMS: atom_id res chain seq x y z
N MET A 1 9.19 10.15 -30.47
CA MET A 1 10.66 10.22 -30.61
C MET A 1 11.19 8.90 -30.08
N PHE A 2 11.89 8.10 -30.89
CA PHE A 2 12.48 6.82 -30.43
C PHE A 2 13.65 7.11 -29.48
N ASN A 3 13.66 6.49 -28.30
CA ASN A 3 14.84 6.35 -27.45
C ASN A 3 14.86 4.92 -26.88
N GLU A 4 16.05 4.41 -26.54
CA GLU A 4 16.21 3.02 -26.09
C GLU A 4 15.45 2.74 -24.77
N GLU A 5 15.37 3.74 -23.89
CA GLU A 5 14.66 3.69 -22.60
C GLU A 5 13.16 3.40 -22.77
N ASN A 6 12.46 4.08 -23.70
CA ASN A 6 11.05 3.82 -23.99
C ASN A 6 10.85 2.38 -24.50
N THR A 7 11.81 1.82 -25.25
CA THR A 7 11.73 0.45 -25.76
C THR A 7 11.82 -0.60 -24.64
N VAL A 8 12.68 -0.38 -23.64
CA VAL A 8 12.82 -1.32 -22.50
C VAL A 8 11.61 -1.21 -21.57
N GLU A 9 11.16 0.01 -21.26
CA GLU A 9 9.95 0.24 -20.46
C GLU A 9 8.74 -0.44 -21.11
N GLU A 10 8.50 -0.20 -22.40
CA GLU A 10 7.41 -0.83 -23.14
C GLU A 10 7.50 -2.36 -23.12
N MET A 11 8.71 -2.93 -23.24
CA MET A 11 8.91 -4.38 -23.18
C MET A 11 8.54 -4.93 -21.79
N ILE A 12 8.94 -4.25 -20.71
CA ILE A 12 8.60 -4.66 -19.34
C ILE A 12 7.09 -4.56 -19.12
N ILE A 13 6.46 -3.44 -19.51
CA ILE A 13 5.01 -3.25 -19.39
C ILE A 13 4.27 -4.36 -20.14
N LYS A 14 4.62 -4.61 -21.41
CA LYS A 14 4.01 -5.67 -22.22
C LYS A 14 4.17 -7.04 -21.57
N THR A 15 5.35 -7.33 -21.01
CA THR A 15 5.62 -8.60 -20.33
C THR A 15 4.73 -8.77 -19.09
N LEU A 16 4.60 -7.73 -18.25
CA LEU A 16 3.76 -7.76 -17.06
C LEU A 16 2.26 -7.85 -17.42
N VAL A 17 1.81 -7.08 -18.40
CA VAL A 17 0.41 -7.12 -18.88
C VAL A 17 0.04 -8.49 -19.44
N ASN A 18 0.96 -9.16 -20.14
CA ASN A 18 0.78 -10.53 -20.61
C ASN A 18 0.74 -11.57 -19.47
N ASN A 19 1.10 -11.17 -18.24
CA ASN A 19 1.01 -11.97 -17.01
C ASN A 19 -0.03 -11.39 -16.04
N ASP A 20 -1.13 -10.83 -16.57
CA ASP A 20 -2.29 -10.33 -15.83
C ASP A 20 -2.05 -9.12 -14.91
N TRP A 21 -0.92 -8.42 -15.07
CA TRP A 21 -0.72 -7.14 -14.38
C TRP A 21 -1.48 -6.02 -15.10
N LYS A 22 -2.18 -5.19 -14.33
CA LYS A 22 -2.80 -3.97 -14.84
C LYS A 22 -1.79 -2.83 -14.84
N TYR A 23 -1.42 -2.34 -16.03
CA TYR A 23 -0.67 -1.11 -16.16
C TYR A 23 -1.60 0.11 -15.99
N ILE A 24 -1.15 1.10 -15.21
CA ILE A 24 -1.82 2.38 -15.01
C ILE A 24 -0.75 3.46 -15.15
N LYS A 25 -1.00 4.48 -15.97
CA LYS A 25 -0.04 5.58 -16.15
C LYS A 25 0.04 6.43 -14.88
N ALA A 26 1.16 7.13 -14.69
CA ALA A 26 1.37 7.94 -13.50
C ALA A 26 0.29 9.03 -13.35
N GLU A 27 -0.12 9.65 -14.45
CA GLU A 27 -1.18 10.67 -14.52
C GLU A 27 -2.59 10.12 -14.24
N ASP A 28 -2.80 8.82 -14.39
CA ASP A 28 -4.09 8.16 -14.16
C ASP A 28 -4.19 7.57 -12.73
N LEU A 29 -3.11 7.62 -11.94
CA LEU A 29 -3.15 7.21 -10.55
C LEU A 29 -3.93 8.23 -9.71
N PRO A 30 -4.86 7.80 -8.85
CA PRO A 30 -5.64 8.71 -8.00
C PRO A 30 -4.81 9.16 -6.79
N ARG A 31 -3.68 9.82 -7.04
CA ARG A 31 -2.80 10.42 -6.03
C ARG A 31 -2.08 11.64 -6.59
N GLN A 32 -1.62 12.51 -5.70
CA GLN A 32 -0.66 13.56 -6.04
C GLN A 32 0.76 12.98 -6.08
N TYR A 33 1.67 13.66 -6.80
CA TYR A 33 3.08 13.27 -6.83
C TYR A 33 3.76 13.37 -5.46
N SER A 34 3.25 14.24 -4.57
CA SER A 34 3.70 14.37 -3.18
C SER A 34 3.18 13.29 -2.24
N ASP A 35 2.17 12.51 -2.65
CA ASP A 35 1.60 11.48 -1.79
C ASP A 35 2.54 10.28 -1.70
N VAL A 36 2.72 9.78 -0.48
CA VAL A 36 3.62 8.65 -0.19
C VAL A 36 3.03 7.30 -0.61
N MET A 37 1.74 7.24 -0.93
CA MET A 37 1.04 6.03 -1.35
C MET A 37 -0.19 6.37 -2.20
N VAL A 38 -0.67 5.44 -3.01
CA VAL A 38 -1.97 5.56 -3.70
C VAL A 38 -3.06 5.12 -2.72
N GLU A 39 -3.45 5.99 -1.79
CA GLU A 39 -4.36 5.64 -0.70
C GLU A 39 -5.68 4.99 -1.13
N PRO A 40 -6.35 5.42 -2.22
CA PRO A 40 -7.55 4.75 -2.69
C PRO A 40 -7.32 3.26 -2.98
N PHE A 41 -6.18 2.91 -3.60
CA PHE A 41 -5.85 1.51 -3.90
C PHE A 41 -5.50 0.72 -2.63
N VAL A 42 -4.82 1.35 -1.67
CA VAL A 42 -4.55 0.72 -0.38
C VAL A 42 -5.85 0.44 0.37
N LYS A 43 -6.80 1.38 0.37
CA LYS A 43 -8.12 1.22 0.99
C LYS A 43 -8.90 0.08 0.35
N GLU A 44 -8.97 0.03 -0.98
CA GLU A 44 -9.62 -1.05 -1.72
C GLU A 44 -8.99 -2.41 -1.41
N ALA A 45 -7.65 -2.49 -1.35
CA ALA A 45 -6.94 -3.72 -0.99
C ALA A 45 -7.24 -4.15 0.45
N LEU A 46 -7.22 -3.23 1.40
CA LEU A 46 -7.53 -3.51 2.81
C LEU A 46 -8.95 -4.04 2.98
N ILE A 47 -9.94 -3.44 2.32
CA ILE A 47 -11.33 -3.91 2.30
C ILE A 47 -11.40 -5.33 1.73
N ARG A 48 -10.73 -5.57 0.60
CA ARG A 48 -10.75 -6.88 -0.08
C ARG A 48 -10.12 -7.99 0.76
N LEU A 49 -9.05 -7.70 1.49
CA LEU A 49 -8.26 -8.70 2.22
C LEU A 49 -8.78 -8.97 3.64
N ASN A 50 -9.61 -8.08 4.20
CA ASN A 50 -10.01 -8.12 5.61
C ASN A 50 -11.55 -8.02 5.75
N PRO A 51 -12.26 -9.12 6.05
CA PRO A 51 -13.71 -9.12 6.20
C PRO A 51 -14.24 -8.08 7.19
N GLU A 52 -13.53 -7.87 8.30
CA GLU A 52 -13.92 -6.89 9.32
C GLU A 52 -13.75 -5.45 8.84
N ILE A 53 -12.86 -5.18 7.89
CA ILE A 53 -12.79 -3.87 7.22
C ILE A 53 -13.90 -3.77 6.16
N ALA A 54 -14.24 -4.87 5.47
CA ALA A 54 -15.35 -4.87 4.52
C ALA A 54 -16.71 -4.59 5.19
N GLU A 55 -16.92 -5.06 6.42
CA GLU A 55 -18.11 -4.76 7.23
C GLU A 55 -18.22 -3.25 7.59
N GLU A 56 -17.10 -2.57 7.82
CA GLU A 56 -17.04 -1.15 8.15
C GLU A 56 -15.83 -0.49 7.46
N PRO A 57 -15.98 -0.04 6.19
CA PRO A 57 -14.86 0.44 5.37
C PRO A 57 -14.08 1.63 5.93
N SER A 58 -14.66 2.39 6.86
CA SER A 58 -13.98 3.49 7.56
C SER A 58 -12.80 2.99 8.41
N ARG A 59 -12.79 1.72 8.82
CA ARG A 59 -11.66 1.09 9.54
C ARG A 59 -10.36 1.11 8.75
N ALA A 60 -10.44 1.09 7.42
CA ALA A 60 -9.26 1.20 6.57
C ALA A 60 -8.54 2.54 6.77
N ASP A 61 -9.26 3.62 7.09
CA ASP A 61 -8.69 4.95 7.25
C ASP A 61 -7.76 5.01 8.48
N GLU A 62 -8.06 4.25 9.54
CA GLU A 62 -7.18 4.13 10.72
C GLU A 62 -5.88 3.41 10.38
N VAL A 63 -5.96 2.31 9.61
CA VAL A 63 -4.79 1.54 9.16
C VAL A 63 -3.91 2.41 8.25
N ILE A 64 -4.51 3.09 7.27
CA ILE A 64 -3.82 4.00 6.35
C ILE A 64 -3.18 5.15 7.11
N TYR A 65 -3.85 5.73 8.11
CA TYR A 65 -3.26 6.78 8.93
C TYR A 65 -1.97 6.33 9.63
N LYS A 66 -1.96 5.13 10.24
CA LYS A 66 -0.74 4.58 10.86
C LYS A 66 0.37 4.33 9.84
N LEU A 67 0.04 3.73 8.69
CA LEU A 67 1.01 3.51 7.61
C LEU A 67 1.60 4.83 7.08
N ARG A 68 0.75 5.81 6.79
CA ARG A 68 1.16 7.14 6.29
C ARG A 68 2.09 7.82 7.28
N THR A 69 1.72 7.84 8.56
CA THR A 69 2.52 8.44 9.63
C THR A 69 3.91 7.80 9.69
N LEU A 70 3.97 6.47 9.61
CA LEU A 70 5.24 5.75 9.64
C LEU A 70 6.12 6.09 8.42
N ILE A 71 5.56 6.06 7.21
CA ILE A 71 6.33 6.36 5.99
C ILE A 71 6.84 7.80 6.00
N LEU A 72 6.00 8.76 6.41
CA LEU A 72 6.39 10.17 6.53
C LEU A 72 7.45 10.42 7.61
N SER A 73 7.56 9.54 8.62
CA SER A 73 8.58 9.63 9.67
C SER A 73 9.96 9.14 9.23
N ALA A 74 10.07 8.53 8.04
CA ALA A 74 11.31 7.94 7.57
C ALA A 74 12.39 9.01 7.32
N GLN A 75 13.58 8.78 7.89
CA GLN A 75 14.76 9.64 7.70
C GLN A 75 15.80 8.93 6.85
N SER A 76 16.36 9.64 5.86
CA SER A 76 17.27 9.08 4.85
C SER A 76 18.57 8.49 5.44
N HIS A 77 19.01 8.97 6.61
CA HIS A 77 20.23 8.50 7.26
C HIS A 77 20.02 7.26 8.17
N ASN A 78 18.82 6.69 8.25
CA ASN A 78 18.54 5.50 9.07
C ASN A 78 17.53 4.53 8.44
N ILE A 79 17.68 4.25 7.15
CA ILE A 79 16.74 3.42 6.36
C ILE A 79 16.57 2.01 6.95
N ILE A 80 17.64 1.41 7.50
CA ILE A 80 17.57 0.06 8.10
C ILE A 80 16.54 0.04 9.24
N THR A 81 16.64 0.97 10.20
CA THR A 81 15.72 1.04 11.33
C THR A 81 14.28 1.36 10.87
N GLN A 82 14.14 2.18 9.82
CA GLN A 82 12.82 2.51 9.26
C GLN A 82 12.16 1.29 8.61
N ASN A 83 12.93 0.49 7.86
CA ASN A 83 12.43 -0.76 7.27
C ASN A 83 12.04 -1.78 8.34
N GLU A 84 12.80 -1.90 9.42
CA GLU A 84 12.42 -2.76 10.55
C GLU A 84 11.14 -2.28 11.22
N THR A 85 10.96 -0.97 11.38
CA THR A 85 9.72 -0.41 11.96
C THR A 85 8.53 -0.65 11.03
N PHE A 86 8.71 -0.50 9.72
CA PHE A 86 7.68 -0.82 8.73
C PHE A 86 7.31 -2.31 8.76
N LYS A 87 8.31 -3.19 8.76
CA LYS A 87 8.12 -4.64 8.88
C LYS A 87 7.34 -4.99 10.15
N LYS A 88 7.71 -4.41 11.29
CA LYS A 88 6.97 -4.59 12.55
C LYS A 88 5.51 -4.20 12.39
N LEU A 89 5.21 -2.99 11.92
CA LEU A 89 3.84 -2.53 11.76
C LEU A 89 3.01 -3.42 10.83
N VAL A 90 3.61 -3.94 9.75
CA VAL A 90 2.88 -4.71 8.72
C VAL A 90 2.73 -6.18 9.09
N PHE A 91 3.71 -6.80 9.74
CA PHE A 91 3.77 -8.25 9.94
C PHE A 91 3.72 -8.71 11.40
N GLU A 92 4.17 -7.90 12.36
CA GLU A 92 4.37 -8.32 13.75
C GLU A 92 3.38 -7.65 14.71
N GLU A 93 3.21 -6.33 14.56
CA GLU A 93 2.43 -5.44 15.43
C GLU A 93 1.23 -4.83 14.67
N ASN A 94 0.58 -5.65 13.84
CA ASN A 94 -0.46 -5.22 12.89
C ASN A 94 -1.90 -5.44 13.38
N SER A 95 -2.11 -5.58 14.70
CA SER A 95 -3.43 -5.88 15.26
C SER A 95 -4.24 -4.63 15.58
N PHE A 96 -5.54 -4.67 15.28
CA PHE A 96 -6.48 -3.57 15.50
C PHE A 96 -7.76 -4.06 16.20
N PRO A 97 -8.46 -3.22 16.99
CA PRO A 97 -9.64 -3.60 17.76
C PRO A 97 -10.92 -3.67 16.90
N PHE A 98 -10.84 -4.27 15.71
CA PHE A 98 -11.95 -4.33 14.76
C PHE A 98 -12.84 -5.58 14.93
N GLY A 99 -12.35 -6.58 15.67
CA GLY A 99 -13.13 -7.79 15.95
C GLY A 99 -14.32 -7.50 16.86
N LYS A 100 -15.34 -8.36 16.81
CA LYS A 100 -16.54 -8.24 17.64
C LYS A 100 -16.19 -8.01 19.12
N GLY A 101 -16.80 -6.97 19.72
CA GLY A 101 -16.54 -6.57 21.09
C GLY A 101 -15.18 -5.90 21.32
N GLY A 102 -14.56 -5.32 20.28
CA GLY A 102 -13.25 -4.66 20.38
C GLY A 102 -12.07 -5.62 20.42
N ARG A 103 -12.27 -6.87 19.99
CA ARG A 103 -11.20 -7.87 19.97
C ARG A 103 -10.11 -7.46 19.00
N MET A 104 -8.85 -7.58 19.43
CA MET A 104 -7.68 -7.38 18.58
C MET A 104 -7.63 -8.48 17.51
N ILE A 105 -7.58 -8.07 16.24
CA ILE A 105 -7.39 -8.96 15.09
C ILE A 105 -6.25 -8.44 14.22
N PRO A 106 -5.42 -9.32 13.63
CA PRO A 106 -4.34 -8.92 12.74
C PRO A 106 -4.91 -8.47 11.38
N ILE A 107 -4.35 -7.40 10.82
CA ILE A 107 -4.69 -6.92 9.47
C ILE A 107 -3.83 -7.60 8.42
N ARG A 108 -4.48 -8.13 7.38
CA ARG A 108 -3.84 -8.73 6.20
C ARG A 108 -3.51 -7.63 5.19
N PHE A 109 -2.23 -7.56 4.81
CA PHE A 109 -1.72 -6.67 3.77
C PHE A 109 -1.39 -7.39 2.46
N PHE A 110 -1.27 -8.72 2.50
CA PHE A 110 -0.93 -9.60 1.37
C PHE A 110 -1.81 -10.86 1.39
#